data_AF-A0A528WAR9-F1
#
_entry.id   AF-A0A528WAR9-F1
#
_cell.length_a   1.000
_cell.length_b   1.000
_cell.length_c   1.000
_cell.angle_alpha   90.00
_cell.angle_beta   90.00
_cell.angle_gamma   90.00
#
_symmetry.space_group_name_H-M   'P 1'
#
loop_
_entity.id
_entity.type
_entity.pdbx_description
1 polymer ?
#
loop_
_entity_poly.entity_id
_entity_poly.type
_entity_poly.pdbx_seq_one_letter_code
_entity_poly.pdbx_strand_id
1 'polypeptide(L)' 'VELKDKVVKLMDDSISVANSPEWINSSRPAFVWASEAKVACGMAFGYLKTSYKDEDTLNKCECFHDRMVEYMH' A
#
# COMPACT_ATOMS: atom_id res chain seq x y z
N VAL A 1 -10.99 12.28 8.08
CA VAL A 1 -10.97 11.05 7.26
C VAL A 1 -10.80 9.89 8.23
N GLU A 2 -11.68 8.89 8.18
CA GLU A 2 -11.58 7.72 9.04
C GLU A 2 -10.29 6.94 8.72
N LEU A 3 -9.63 6.33 9.72
CA LEU A 3 -8.39 5.57 9.50
C LEU A 3 -8.55 4.51 8.41
N LYS A 4 -9.72 3.86 8.40
CA LYS A 4 -10.10 2.86 7.40
C LYS A 4 -10.11 3.42 5.97
N ASP A 5 -10.67 4.61 5.77
CA ASP A 5 -10.70 5.26 4.46
C ASP A 5 -9.28 5.62 3.98
N LYS A 6 -8.41 6.05 4.90
CA LYS A 6 -6.99 6.30 4.59
C LYS A 6 -6.32 5.02 4.10
N VAL A 7 -6.46 3.91 4.83
CA VAL A 7 -5.86 2.61 4.46
C VAL A 7 -6.38 2.11 3.11
N VAL A 8 -7.69 2.24 2.86
CA VAL A 8 -8.29 1.86 1.56
C VAL A 8 -7.69 2.69 0.42
N LYS A 9 -7.56 4.00 0.61
CA LYS A 9 -6.96 4.87 -0.41
C LYS A 9 -5.52 4.44 -0.75
N LEU A 10 -4.68 4.24 0.27
CA LEU A 10 -3.29 3.80 0.06
C LEU A 10 -3.22 2.43 -0.62
N MET A 11 -4.14 1.53 -0.26
CA MET A 11 -4.26 0.21 -0.89
C MET A 11 -4.63 0.33 -2.37
N ASP A 12 -5.64 1.13 -2.71
CA ASP A 12 -6.11 1.30 -4.09
C ASP A 12 -5.05 1.95 -4.97
N ASP A 13 -4.35 2.97 -4.46
CA ASP A 13 -3.20 3.60 -5.12
C ASP A 13 -2.11 2.55 -5.41
N SER A 14 -1.78 1.71 -4.42
CA SER A 14 -0.79 0.63 -4.56
C SER A 14 -1.23 -0.45 -5.54
N ILE A 15 -2.52 -0.83 -5.56
CA ILE A 15 -3.08 -1.77 -6.53
C ILE A 15 -2.95 -1.22 -7.95
N SER A 16 -3.23 0.07 -8.13
CA SER A 16 -3.12 0.73 -9.44
C SER A 16 -1.69 0.67 -9.98
N VAL A 17 -0.71 1.00 -9.14
CA VAL A 17 0.72 0.95 -9.52
C VAL A 17 1.15 -0.48 -9.80
N ALA A 18 0.81 -1.44 -8.93
CA ALA A 18 1.19 -2.84 -9.07
C ALA A 18 0.55 -3.54 -10.30
N ASN A 19 -0.54 -2.99 -10.85
CA ASN A 19 -1.21 -3.50 -12.05
C ASN A 19 -0.83 -2.74 -13.34
N SER A 20 -0.08 -1.64 -13.24
CA SER A 20 0.30 -0.84 -14.41
C SER A 20 1.46 -1.48 -15.17
N PRO A 21 1.33 -1.74 -16.49
CA PRO A 21 2.43 -2.24 -17.30
C PRO A 21 3.67 -1.33 -17.30
N GLU A 22 3.49 -0.02 -17.10
CA GLU A 22 4.58 0.95 -16.99
C GLU A 22 5.51 0.60 -15.81
N TRP A 23 4.94 0.34 -14.64
CA TRP A 23 5.70 0.05 -13.43
C TRP A 23 6.16 -1.41 -13.38
N ILE A 24 5.31 -2.35 -13.81
CA ILE A 24 5.64 -3.79 -13.86
C ILE A 24 6.85 -4.04 -14.76
N ASN A 25 6.90 -3.42 -15.93
CA ASN A 25 8.00 -3.60 -16.88
C ASN A 25 9.19 -2.66 -16.61
N SER A 26 9.07 -1.78 -15.61
CA SER A 26 10.19 -0.94 -15.18
C SER A 26 11.16 -1.76 -14.33
N SER A 27 12.45 -1.43 -14.40
CA SER A 27 13.44 -1.90 -13.42
C SER A 27 13.41 -1.08 -12.12
N ARG A 28 12.41 -0.22 -11.93
CA ARG A 28 12.32 0.66 -10.76
C ARG A 28 11.73 -0.11 -9.58
N PRO A 29 12.16 0.16 -8.33
CA PRO A 29 11.60 -0.50 -7.15
C PRO A 29 10.11 -0.21 -6.90
N ALA A 30 9.51 0.75 -7.62
CA ALA A 30 8.11 1.15 -7.47
C ALA A 30 7.14 -0.04 -7.52
N PHE A 31 7.32 -0.99 -8.45
CA PHE A 31 6.46 -2.19 -8.54
C PHE A 31 6.56 -3.07 -7.28
N VAL A 32 7.77 -3.26 -6.74
CA VAL A 32 7.99 -4.08 -5.55
C VAL A 32 7.33 -3.42 -4.35
N TRP A 33 7.58 -2.13 -4.13
CA TRP A 33 6.96 -1.40 -3.02
C TRP A 33 5.45 -1.28 -3.15
N ALA A 34 4.91 -1.12 -4.37
CA ALA A 34 3.48 -1.17 -4.62
C ALA A 34 2.87 -2.53 -4.23
N SER A 35 3.55 -3.63 -4.56
CA SER A 35 3.09 -4.98 -4.22
C SER A 35 3.09 -5.21 -2.71
N GLU A 36 4.16 -4.81 -2.02
CA GLU A 36 4.26 -4.89 -0.56
C GLU A 36 3.23 -3.98 0.13
N ALA A 37 3.04 -2.75 -0.36
CA ALA A 37 2.07 -1.80 0.17
C ALA A 37 0.63 -2.32 0.01
N LYS A 38 0.28 -2.85 -1.17
CA LYS A 38 -1.01 -3.50 -1.40
C LYS A 38 -1.30 -4.60 -0.37
N VAL A 39 -0.31 -5.46 -0.08
CA VAL A 39 -0.47 -6.56 0.89
C VAL A 39 -0.62 -6.01 2.31
N ALA A 40 0.28 -5.12 2.75
CA ALA A 40 0.26 -4.54 4.08
C ALA A 40 -1.03 -3.74 4.34
N CYS A 41 -1.44 -2.89 3.41
CA CYS A 41 -2.69 -2.14 3.53
C CYS A 41 -3.93 -3.04 3.51
N GLY A 42 -3.92 -4.12 2.71
CA GLY A 42 -4.99 -5.12 2.72
C GLY A 42 -5.12 -5.85 4.06
N MET A 43 -4.00 -6.22 4.67
CA MET A 43 -3.98 -6.81 6.03
C MET A 43 -4.47 -5.81 7.08
N ALA A 44 -3.97 -4.57 7.05
CA ALA A 44 -4.40 -3.50 7.95
C ALA A 44 -5.92 -3.27 7.84
N PHE A 45 -6.44 -3.19 6.61
CA PHE A 45 -7.88 -3.06 6.38
C PHE A 45 -8.67 -4.24 6.95
N GLY A 46 -8.17 -5.47 6.78
CA GLY A 46 -8.73 -6.67 7.37
C GLY A 46 -8.84 -6.58 8.89
N TYR A 47 -7.77 -6.17 9.58
CA TYR A 47 -7.78 -5.97 11.03
C TYR A 47 -8.74 -4.87 11.47
N LEU A 48 -8.77 -3.75 10.75
CA LEU A 48 -9.69 -2.66 11.06
C LEU A 48 -11.17 -3.08 10.92
N LYS A 49 -11.50 -4.01 10.02
CA LYS A 49 -12.86 -4.58 9.91
C LYS A 49 -13.27 -5.40 11.14
N THR A 50 -12.31 -5.95 11.89
CA THR A 50 -12.57 -6.66 13.16
C THR A 50 -12.37 -5.77 14.37
N SER A 51 -12.29 -4.44 14.19
CA SER A 51 -11.96 -3.46 15.23
C SER A 51 -10.61 -3.70 15.93
N TYR A 52 -9.73 -4.51 15.33
CA TYR A 52 -8.37 -4.72 15.80
C TYR A 52 -7.45 -3.73 15.09
N LYS A 53 -6.61 -3.04 15.87
CA LYS A 53 -5.67 -2.06 15.34
C LYS A 53 -4.25 -2.62 15.48
N ASP A 54 -3.75 -3.18 14.39
CA ASP A 54 -2.37 -3.64 14.30
C ASP A 54 -1.45 -2.51 13.84
N GLU A 55 -0.77 -1.86 14.78
CA GLU A 55 0.08 -0.70 14.50
C GLU A 55 1.23 -1.06 13.55
N ASP A 56 1.80 -2.25 13.67
CA ASP A 56 2.90 -2.69 12.80
C ASP A 56 2.47 -2.81 11.34
N THR A 57 1.30 -3.40 11.09
CA THR A 57 0.76 -3.53 9.74
C THR A 57 0.32 -2.18 9.18
N LEU A 58 -0.23 -1.29 10.01
CA LEU A 58 -0.55 0.09 9.62
C LEU A 58 0.71 0.87 9.24
N ASN A 59 1.75 0.81 10.06
CA ASN A 59 3.03 1.46 9.80
C ASN A 59 3.69 0.94 8.52
N LYS A 60 3.61 -0.38 8.26
CA LYS A 60 4.08 -0.99 7.01
C LYS A 60 3.29 -0.49 5.80
N CYS A 61 1.96 -0.43 5.90
CA CYS A 61 1.10 0.09 4.84
C CYS A 61 1.52 1.52 4.43
N GLU A 62 1.68 2.42 5.39
CA GLU A 62 2.10 3.80 5.13
C GLU A 62 3.55 3.86 4.59
N CYS A 63 4.48 3.17 5.24
CA CYS A 63 5.90 3.18 4.86
C CYS A 63 6.13 2.62 3.45
N PHE A 64 5.46 1.53 3.07
CA PHE A 64 5.63 0.90 1.77
C PHE A 64 4.97 1.73 0.67
N HIS A 65 3.83 2.34 0.95
CA HIS A 65 3.20 3.28 0.04
C HIS A 65 4.12 4.49 -0.21
N ASP A 66 4.70 5.08 0.83
CA ASP A 66 5.59 6.23 0.68
C ASP A 66 6.83 5.89 -0.16
N ARG A 67 7.42 4.70 0.04
CA ARG A 67 8.52 4.21 -0.80
C ARG A 67 8.09 3.99 -2.24
N MET A 68 6.91 3.42 -2.47
CA MET A 68 6.36 3.29 -3.81
C MET A 68 6.32 4.65 -4.51
N VAL A 69 5.73 5.66 -3.86
CA VAL A 69 5.65 7.02 -4.40
C VAL A 69 7.03 7.63 -4.63
N GLU A 70 7.97 7.45 -3.69
CA GLU A 70 9.36 7.90 -3.84
C GLU A 70 10.00 7.35 -5.13
N TYR A 71 9.87 6.06 -5.40
CA TYR A 71 10.45 5.44 -6.60
C TYR A 71 9.67 5.67 -7.89
N MET A 72 8.50 6.33 -7.83
CA MET A 72 7.77 6.77 -9.03
C MET A 72 8.30 8.09 -9.58
N HIS A 73 8.95 8.91 -8.75
CA HIS A 73 9.60 10.17 -9.12
C HIS A 73 11.06 9.94 -9.51
#